data_AF-A0AAP2ZAC8-F1
#
_entry.id   AF-A0AAP2ZAC8-F1
#
_cell.length_a   1.000
_cell.length_b   1.000
_cell.length_c   1.000
_cell.angle_alpha   90.00
_cell.angle_beta   90.00
_cell.angle_gamma   90.00
#
_symmetry.space_group_name_H-M   'P 1'
#
loop_
_entity.id
_entity.type
_entity.pdbx_description
1 polymer ?
#
loop_
_entity_poly.entity_id
_entity_poly.type
_entity_poly.pdbx_seq_one_letter_code
_entity_poly.pdbx_strand_id
1 'polypeptide(L)'
;MKVFKLHHKNGVKASCCNYRVSNTFWMAENREEAEKEIAEHTPDDREDHGNCPTCFASLLAEEEYEIVDTDQETIATGETS
;
A
#
# COMPACT_ATOMS: atom_id res chain seq x y z
N MET A 1 1.52 11.48 1.00
CA MET A 1 1.76 10.11 1.52
C MET A 1 2.25 9.21 0.39
N LYS A 2 2.86 8.08 0.72
CA LYS A 2 3.39 7.08 -0.23
C LYS A 2 2.87 5.70 0.13
N VAL A 3 2.67 4.87 -0.88
CA VAL A 3 2.31 3.46 -0.67
C VAL A 3 3.58 2.63 -0.48
N PHE A 4 3.68 1.96 0.66
CA PHE A 4 4.74 1.01 0.97
C PHE A 4 4.25 -0.41 0.75
N LYS A 5 4.97 -1.17 -0.07
CA LYS A 5 4.76 -2.60 -0.27
C LYS A 5 5.66 -3.39 0.66
N LEU A 6 5.08 -4.32 1.42
CA LEU A 6 5.80 -5.28 2.26
C LEU A 6 5.64 -6.67 1.66
N HIS A 7 6.75 -7.36 1.44
CA HIS A 7 6.77 -8.72 0.91
C HIS A 7 7.07 -9.73 2.01
N HIS A 8 6.28 -10.78 2.08
CA HIS A 8 6.34 -11.80 3.12
C HIS A 8 6.72 -13.15 2.52
N LYS A 9 7.80 -13.75 3.05
CA LYS A 9 8.32 -15.05 2.58
C LYS A 9 7.30 -16.18 2.77
N ASN A 10 6.61 -16.16 3.91
CA ASN A 10 5.48 -17.03 4.19
C ASN A 10 4.25 -16.13 4.22
N GLY A 11 3.21 -16.42 3.43
CA GLY A 11 2.05 -15.51 3.34
C GLY A 11 1.44 -15.27 4.72
N VAL A 12 1.23 -14.00 5.09
CA VAL A 12 0.70 -13.56 6.38
C VAL A 12 -0.81 -13.37 6.30
N LYS A 13 -1.54 -13.46 7.42
CA LYS A 13 -2.93 -12.97 7.42
C LYS A 13 -2.91 -11.47 7.13
N ALA A 14 -3.92 -10.93 6.46
CA ALA A 14 -4.05 -9.48 6.27
C ALA A 14 -4.63 -8.83 7.53
N SER A 15 -4.37 -7.53 7.71
CA SER A 15 -4.82 -6.82 8.92
C SER A 15 -6.32 -6.58 8.88
N CYS A 16 -6.85 -6.32 7.68
CA CYS A 16 -8.26 -6.09 7.40
C CYS A 16 -9.15 -7.34 7.36
N CYS A 17 -8.62 -8.54 7.11
CA CYS A 17 -9.44 -9.75 6.86
C CYS A 17 -8.66 -11.05 7.06
N ASN A 18 -9.35 -12.19 7.11
CA ASN A 18 -8.72 -13.50 7.37
C ASN A 18 -7.97 -14.12 6.17
N TYR A 19 -7.80 -13.40 5.05
CA TYR A 19 -7.06 -13.89 3.89
C TYR A 19 -5.55 -13.91 4.14
N ARG A 20 -4.85 -14.92 3.61
CA ARG A 20 -3.38 -14.96 3.63
C ARG A 20 -2.80 -14.42 2.34
N VAL A 21 -1.81 -13.54 2.44
CA VAL A 21 -1.18 -12.86 1.31
C VAL A 21 0.34 -12.75 1.48
N SER A 22 1.07 -12.84 0.38
CA SER A 22 2.54 -12.64 0.36
C SER A 22 2.94 -11.19 0.17
N ASN A 23 2.00 -10.29 -0.12
CA ASN A 23 2.26 -8.86 -0.21
C ASN A 23 1.17 -8.10 0.54
N THR A 24 1.59 -7.12 1.34
CA THR A 24 0.69 -6.19 2.02
C THR A 24 1.10 -4.74 1.72
N PHE A 25 0.17 -3.82 1.92
CA PHE A 25 0.32 -2.41 1.56
C PHE A 25 -0.06 -1.52 2.73
N TRP A 26 0.63 -0.39 2.85
CA TRP A 26 0.34 0.64 3.84
C TRP A 26 0.65 2.02 3.28
N MET A 27 -0.04 3.04 3.76
CA MET A 27 0.22 4.43 3.40
C MET A 27 0.80 5.18 4.58
N ALA A 28 1.95 5.83 4.38
CA ALA A 28 2.60 6.70 5.36
C ALA A 28 3.40 7.80 4.65
N GLU A 29 3.95 8.78 5.35
CA GLU A 29 4.88 9.75 4.78
C GLU A 29 6.25 9.12 4.50
N ASN A 30 6.68 8.21 5.37
CA ASN A 30 7.96 7.53 5.32
C ASN A 30 7.89 6.08 5.83
N ARG A 31 8.98 5.33 5.68
CA ARG A 31 9.03 3.91 6.03
C ARG A 31 8.95 3.65 7.53
N GLU A 32 9.58 4.50 8.33
CA GLU A 32 9.60 4.38 9.81
C GLU A 32 8.19 4.54 10.38
N GLU A 33 7.46 5.55 9.89
CA GLU A 33 6.06 5.77 10.24
C GLU A 33 5.18 4.58 9.82
N ALA A 34 5.35 4.04 8.61
CA ALA A 34 4.60 2.87 8.17
C ALA A 34 4.79 1.66 9.10
N GLU A 35 6.03 1.37 9.51
CA GLU A 35 6.31 0.24 10.40
C GLU A 35 5.73 0.46 11.80
N LYS A 36 5.79 1.69 12.30
CA LYS A 36 5.20 2.06 13.59
C LYS A 36 3.68 1.90 13.57
N GLU A 37 3.00 2.48 12.58
CA GLU A 37 1.53 2.40 12.48
C GLU A 37 1.06 0.95 12.28
N ILE A 38 1.76 0.16 11.47
CA ILE A 38 1.44 -1.26 11.30
C ILE A 38 1.50 -1.99 12.63
N ALA A 39 2.54 -1.78 13.43
CA ALA A 39 2.67 -2.42 14.74
C ALA A 39 1.57 -1.95 15.72
N GLU A 40 1.20 -0.66 15.70
CA GLU A 40 0.15 -0.11 16.56
C GLU A 40 -1.27 -0.58 16.20
N HIS A 41 -1.51 -0.90 14.92
CA HIS A 41 -2.82 -1.34 14.42
C HIS A 41 -2.94 -2.85 14.22
N THR A 42 -1.84 -3.59 14.36
CA THR A 42 -1.85 -5.05 14.33
C THR A 42 -2.29 -5.58 15.70
N PRO A 43 -3.30 -6.47 15.79
CA PRO A 43 -3.65 -7.12 17.05
C PRO A 43 -2.46 -7.89 17.66
N ASP A 44 -2.30 -7.84 18.98
CA ASP A 44 -1.17 -8.43 19.75
C ASP A 44 -0.88 -9.92 19.45
N ASP A 45 -1.84 -10.66 18.88
CA ASP A 45 -1.75 -12.08 18.54
C ASP A 45 -1.33 -12.36 17.08
N ARG A 46 -0.96 -11.32 16.31
CA ARG A 46 -0.61 -11.41 14.89
C ARG A 46 0.75 -10.82 14.61
N GLU A 47 1.36 -11.30 13.53
CA GLU A 47 2.56 -10.70 12.95
C GLU A 47 2.24 -9.30 12.44
N ASP A 48 3.17 -8.35 12.51
CA ASP A 48 2.98 -6.99 11.99
C ASP A 48 2.85 -7.00 10.45
N HIS A 49 1.70 -6.57 9.92
CA HIS A 49 1.47 -6.51 8.48
C HIS A 49 0.44 -5.48 8.05
N GLY A 50 0.54 -5.04 6.79
CA GLY A 50 -0.40 -4.09 6.21
C GLY A 50 -1.68 -4.73 5.65
N ASN A 51 -2.42 -3.92 4.90
CA ASN A 51 -3.65 -4.35 4.23
C ASN A 51 -3.33 -5.25 3.02
N CYS A 52 -4.22 -6.20 2.70
CA CYS A 52 -4.14 -6.91 1.42
C CYS A 52 -4.48 -5.93 0.26
N PRO A 53 -4.09 -6.24 -1.00
CA PRO A 53 -4.34 -5.34 -2.13
C PRO A 53 -5.81 -4.92 -2.26
N THR A 54 -6.75 -5.85 -2.04
CA THR A 54 -8.18 -5.59 -2.18
C THR A 54 -8.71 -4.64 -1.11
N CYS A 55 -8.44 -4.93 0.17
CA CYS A 55 -8.87 -4.05 1.26
C CYS A 55 -8.22 -2.67 1.14
N PHE A 56 -6.95 -2.63 0.74
CA PHE A 56 -6.24 -1.38 0.57
C PHE A 56 -6.89 -0.53 -0.53
N ALA A 57 -7.22 -1.12 -1.68
CA ALA A 57 -7.96 -0.41 -2.73
C ALA A 57 -9.34 0.08 -2.28
N SER A 58 -10.07 -0.72 -1.49
CA SER A 58 -11.35 -0.29 -0.90
C SER A 58 -11.18 0.91 0.04
N LEU A 59 -10.19 0.87 0.93
CA LEU A 59 -9.88 1.99 1.83
C LEU A 59 -9.54 3.26 1.04
N LEU A 60 -8.72 3.16 -0.01
CA LEU A 60 -8.38 4.31 -0.84
C LEU A 60 -9.61 4.93 -1.50
N ALA A 61 -10.55 4.10 -1.94
CA ALA A 61 -11.79 4.56 -2.57
C ALA A 61 -12.75 5.21 -1.56
N GLU A 62 -12.84 4.67 -0.33
CA GLU A 62 -13.68 5.21 0.75
C GLU A 62 -13.18 6.58 1.23
N GLU A 63 -11.85 6.75 1.32
CA GLU A 63 -11.19 7.98 1.74
C GLU A 63 -10.97 8.98 0.59
N GLU A 64 -11.55 8.71 -0.59
CA GLU A 64 -11.49 9.57 -1.79
C GLU A 64 -10.06 9.95 -2.21
N TYR A 65 -9.08 9.06 -2.00
CA TYR A 65 -7.71 9.32 -2.43
C TYR A 65 -7.60 9.36 -3.96
N GLU A 66 -6.96 10.42 -4.46
CA GLU A 66 -6.63 10.55 -5.88
C GLU A 66 -5.25 9.94 -6.16
N ILE A 67 -5.18 9.07 -7.18
CA ILE A 67 -3.90 8.59 -7.71
C ILE A 67 -3.36 9.68 -8.63
N VAL A 68 -2.39 10.44 -8.14
CA VAL A 68 -1.64 11.40 -8.97
C VAL A 68 -0.52 10.65 -9.66
N ASP A 69 -0.65 10.44 -10.98
CA ASP A 69 0.40 9.85 -11.80
C ASP A 69 1.50 10.90 -12.03
N THR A 70 2.63 10.77 -11.34
CA THR A 70 3.74 11.74 -11.44
C THR A 70 4.71 11.44 -12.60
N ASP A 71 4.46 10.40 -13.40
CA ASP A 71 5.38 9.97 -14.47
C ASP A 71 4.74 10.06 -15.88
N GLN A 72 4.08 11.17 -16.22
CA GLN A 72 3.98 11.55 -17.64
C GLN A 72 5.31 12.16 -18.10
N GLU A 73 6.28 11.30 -18.40
CA GLU A 73 7.36 11.67 -19.31
C GLU A 73 6.72 11.90 -20.69
N THR A 74 6.35 13.16 -20.95
CA THR A 74 5.77 13.58 -22.22
C THR A 74 6.72 13.20 -23.35
N ILE A 75 6.42 12.13 -24.10
CA ILE A 75 7.08 11.88 -25.38
C ILE A 75 6.63 13.03 -26.27
N ALA A 76 7.49 14.03 -26.44
CA ALA A 76 7.31 15.07 -27.45
C ALA A 76 7.26 14.36 -28.81
N THR A 77 6.06 14.14 -29.34
CA THR A 77 5.89 13.79 -30.75
C THR A 77 6.25 15.05 -31.52
N GLY A 78 7.51 15.12 -31.93
CA GLY A 78 8.03 16.18 -32.77
C GLY A 78 7.14 16.34 -34.00
N GLU A 79 6.66 17.58 -34.18
CA GLU A 79 6.17 18.06 -35.47
C GLU A 79 7.22 17.74 -36.53
N THR A 80 6.81 17.06 -37.59
CA THR A 80 7.55 17.11 -38.86
C THR A 80 6.59 17.61 -39.94
N SER A 81 7.15 18.55 -40.69
CA SER A 81 6.59 19.53 -41.61
C SER A 81 5.83 18.97 -42.81
#